data_AF-A0A952VAC0-F1
#
_entry.id   AF-A0A952VAC0-F1
#
_cell.length_a   1.000
_cell.length_b   1.000
_cell.length_c   1.000
_cell.angle_alpha   90.00
_cell.angle_beta   90.00
_cell.angle_gamma   90.00
#
_symmetry.space_group_name_H-M   'P 1'
#
loop_
_entity.id
_entity.type
_entity.pdbx_description
1 polymer ?
#
loop_
_entity_poly.entity_id
_entity_poly.type
_entity_poly.pdbx_seq_one_letter_code
_entity_poly.pdbx_strand_id
1 'polypeptide(L)'
;MAAAKPMTLQERILQIDHIQARRFAKLQGEAVDIASEGIIRHLRACAKMDVNPDASAVREIIDDALNGRRVFAETSNDLLAA
;
A
#
# COMPACT_ATOMS: atom_id res chain seq x y z
N MET A 1 20.73 5.46 -21.63
CA MET A 1 19.56 4.89 -20.95
C MET A 1 19.44 5.57 -19.60
N ALA A 2 18.42 6.40 -19.39
CA ALA A 2 18.21 7.02 -18.08
C ALA A 2 17.80 5.90 -17.11
N ALA A 3 18.66 5.59 -16.13
CA ALA A 3 18.30 4.69 -15.04
C ALA A 3 17.05 5.29 -14.38
N ALA A 4 15.91 4.61 -14.50
CA ALA A 4 14.69 5.01 -13.82
C ALA A 4 15.02 5.07 -12.33
N LYS A 5 14.99 6.29 -11.77
CA LYS A 5 15.25 6.52 -10.35
C LYS A 5 14.28 5.60 -9.58
N PRO A 6 14.76 4.80 -8.61
CA PRO A 6 13.86 3.95 -7.85
C PRO A 6 12.80 4.84 -7.20
N MET A 7 11.55 4.74 -7.68
CA MET A 7 10.44 5.49 -7.11
C MET A 7 10.22 4.98 -5.70
N THR A 8 10.21 5.90 -4.75
CA THR A 8 9.89 5.60 -3.36
C THR A 8 8.43 5.16 -3.23
N LEU A 9 8.12 4.42 -2.15
CA LEU A 9 6.74 4.04 -1.86
C LEU A 9 5.83 5.27 -1.74
N GLN A 10 6.34 6.35 -1.15
CA GLN A 10 5.62 7.62 -1.06
C GLN A 10 5.29 8.21 -2.43
N GLU A 11 6.24 8.24 -3.37
CA GLU A 11 5.97 8.69 -4.74
C GLU A 11 4.97 7.77 -5.45
N ARG A 12 5.00 6.47 -5.16
CA ARG A 12 4.03 5.53 -5.71
C ARG A 12 2.62 5.78 -5.17
N ILE A 13 2.49 6.07 -3.88
CA ILE A 13 1.21 6.47 -3.27
C ILE A 13 0.75 7.81 -3.85
N LEU A 14 1.66 8.75 -4.10
CA LEU A 14 1.34 10.05 -4.70
C LEU A 14 0.73 9.91 -6.10
N GLN A 15 1.14 8.90 -6.88
CA GLN A 15 0.53 8.59 -8.18
C GLN A 15 -0.89 8.04 -8.06
N ILE A 16 -1.26 7.48 -6.91
CA ILE A 16 -2.59 6.91 -6.64
C ILE A 16 -3.49 7.98 -6.06
N ASP A 17 -3.05 8.60 -4.97
CA ASP A 17 -3.78 9.65 -4.27
C ASP A 17 -2.84 10.53 -3.43
N HIS A 18 -2.94 11.83 -3.66
CA HIS A 18 -2.15 12.83 -2.95
C HIS A 18 -2.53 12.95 -1.46
N ILE A 19 -3.78 12.64 -1.08
CA ILE A 19 -4.22 12.70 0.32
C ILE A 19 -3.60 11.54 1.10
N GLN A 20 -3.66 10.32 0.57
CA GLN A 20 -3.05 9.14 1.21
C GLN A 20 -1.54 9.27 1.27
N ALA A 21 -0.88 9.83 0.25
CA ALA A 21 0.57 10.05 0.27
C ALA A 21 0.97 10.99 1.43
N ARG A 22 0.18 12.03 1.68
CA ARG A 22 0.39 12.94 2.82
C ARG A 22 0.10 12.27 4.17
N ARG A 23 -0.88 11.38 4.26
CA ARG A 23 -1.17 10.62 5.49
C ARG A 23 -0.04 9.63 5.80
N PHE A 24 0.39 8.89 4.79
CA PHE A 24 1.50 7.96 4.89
C PHE A 24 2.80 8.64 5.32
N ALA A 25 3.13 9.79 4.73
CA ALA A 25 4.34 10.55 5.09
C ALA A 25 4.36 11.07 6.54
N LYS A 26 3.22 11.10 7.23
CA LYS A 26 3.12 11.47 8.65
C LYS A 26 3.23 10.28 9.59
N LEU A 27 3.20 9.05 9.08
CA LEU A 27 3.36 7.86 9.90
C LEU A 27 4.79 7.79 10.44
N GLN A 28 4.92 7.26 11.66
CA GLN A 28 6.20 7.09 12.34
C GLN A 28 6.17 5.81 13.17
N GLY A 29 7.36 5.28 13.48
CA GLY A 29 7.51 4.06 14.25
C GLY A 29 6.83 2.87 13.58
N GLU A 30 6.25 1.98 14.38
CA GLU A 30 5.65 0.74 13.87
C GLU A 30 4.53 0.97 12.84
N ALA A 31 3.79 2.08 12.93
CA ALA A 31 2.73 2.39 11.98
C ALA A 31 3.26 2.58 10.54
N VAL A 32 4.45 3.15 10.36
CA VAL A 32 5.02 3.29 9.01
C VAL A 32 5.50 1.93 8.47
N ASP A 33 6.04 1.07 9.31
CA ASP A 33 6.43 -0.29 8.91
C ASP A 33 5.21 -1.13 8.50
N ILE A 34 4.15 -1.13 9.30
CA ILE A 34 2.89 -1.84 9.01
C ILE A 34 2.27 -1.32 7.71
N ALA A 35 2.12 0.01 7.58
CA ALA A 35 1.54 0.59 6.38
C ALA A 35 2.40 0.29 5.15
N SER A 36 3.73 0.34 5.27
CA SER A 36 4.64 0.07 4.16
C SER A 36 4.47 -1.35 3.64
N GLU A 37 4.47 -2.34 4.54
CA GLU A 37 4.28 -3.74 4.20
C GLU A 37 2.93 -3.97 3.47
N GLY A 38 1.85 -3.41 4.03
CA GLY A 38 0.51 -3.54 3.46
C GLY A 38 0.38 -2.92 2.08
N ILE A 39 0.88 -1.70 1.90
CA ILE A 39 0.79 -1.00 0.61
C ILE A 39 1.66 -1.73 -0.42
N ILE A 40 2.87 -2.18 -0.08
CA ILE A 40 3.70 -2.97 -1.00
C ILE A 40 2.99 -4.26 -1.42
N ARG A 41 2.33 -4.96 -0.48
CA ARG A 41 1.55 -6.17 -0.78
C ARG A 41 0.38 -5.87 -1.71
N HIS A 42 -0.38 -4.81 -1.43
CA HIS A 42 -1.49 -4.36 -2.28
C HIS A 42 -1.03 -4.03 -3.70
N LEU A 43 0.04 -3.24 -3.85
CA LEU A 43 0.60 -2.89 -5.15
C LEU A 43 1.08 -4.11 -5.93
N ARG A 44 1.70 -5.08 -5.26
CA ARG A 44 2.10 -6.35 -5.88
C ARG A 44 0.89 -7.17 -6.34
N ALA A 45 -0.18 -7.22 -5.54
CA ALA A 45 -1.42 -7.90 -5.93
C ALA A 45 -2.06 -7.24 -7.14
N CYS A 46 -2.17 -5.90 -7.14
CA CYS A 46 -2.66 -5.12 -8.28
C CYS A 46 -1.85 -5.40 -9.55
N ALA A 47 -0.53 -5.40 -9.45
CA ALA A 47 0.35 -5.71 -10.57
C ALA A 47 0.21 -7.15 -11.07
N LYS A 48 -0.02 -8.13 -10.19
CA LYS A 48 -0.27 -9.53 -10.59
C LYS A 48 -1.60 -9.73 -11.32
N MET A 49 -2.62 -8.96 -10.94
CA MET A 49 -3.98 -9.05 -11.46
C MET A 49 -4.22 -8.10 -12.65
N ASP A 50 -3.21 -7.32 -13.04
CA ASP A 50 -3.31 -6.27 -14.07
C ASP A 50 -4.42 -5.24 -13.77
N VAL A 51 -4.61 -4.90 -12.48
CA VAL A 51 -5.58 -3.90 -12.03
C VAL A 51 -4.88 -2.67 -11.49
N ASN A 52 -5.53 -1.51 -11.62
CA ASN A 52 -5.02 -0.28 -11.04
C ASN A 52 -5.22 -0.29 -9.51
N PRO A 53 -4.20 0.12 -8.73
CA PRO A 53 -4.33 0.24 -7.28
C PRO A 53 -5.32 1.35 -6.91
N ASP A 54 -6.10 1.10 -5.86
CA ASP A 54 -7.18 1.98 -5.44
C ASP A 54 -6.81 2.80 -4.20
N ALA A 55 -7.25 4.05 -4.17
CA ALA A 55 -6.99 4.98 -3.07
C ALA A 55 -7.68 4.54 -1.77
N SER A 56 -8.85 3.90 -1.84
CA SER A 56 -9.58 3.41 -0.67
C SER A 56 -8.85 2.25 -0.01
N ALA A 57 -8.31 1.32 -0.79
CA ALA A 57 -7.49 0.22 -0.25
C ALA A 57 -6.25 0.75 0.48
N VAL A 58 -5.54 1.72 -0.11
CA VAL A 58 -4.39 2.39 0.55
C VAL A 58 -4.84 3.11 1.83
N ARG A 59 -5.99 3.78 1.79
CA ARG A 59 -6.58 4.47 2.94
C ARG A 59 -6.86 3.50 4.10
N GLU A 60 -7.44 2.34 3.81
CA GLU A 60 -7.75 1.31 4.81
C GLU A 60 -6.48 0.74 5.43
N ILE A 61 -5.46 0.44 4.62
CA ILE A 61 -4.15 -0.02 5.13
C ILE A 61 -3.52 1.01 6.08
N ILE A 62 -3.56 2.29 5.72
CA ILE A 62 -3.04 3.37 6.58
C ILE A 62 -3.85 3.47 7.87
N ASP A 63 -5.17 3.31 7.81
CA ASP A 63 -6.04 3.34 8.98
C ASP A 63 -5.75 2.15 9.92
N ASP A 64 -5.64 0.95 9.38
CA ASP A 64 -5.29 -0.24 10.15
C ASP A 64 -3.91 -0.12 10.79
N ALA A 65 -2.93 0.42 10.06
CA ALA A 65 -1.59 0.67 10.60
C ALA A 65 -1.60 1.68 11.76
N LEU A 66 -2.43 2.74 11.66
CA LEU A 66 -2.61 3.70 12.76
C LEU A 66 -3.26 3.05 14.00
N ASN A 67 -4.09 2.03 13.79
CA ASN A 67 -4.69 1.23 14.86
C ASN A 67 -3.77 0.08 15.34
N GLY A 68 -2.54 -0.04 14.81
CA GLY A 68 -1.61 -1.13 15.13
C GLY A 68 -2.04 -2.50 14.58
N ARG A 69 -2.98 -2.54 13.63
CA ARG A 69 -3.49 -3.77 13.00
C ARG A 69 -2.71 -4.07 11.72
N ARG A 70 -2.15 -5.28 11.63
CA ARG A 70 -1.54 -5.83 10.41
C ARG A 70 -2.55 -6.59 9.56
N VAL A 71 -3.77 -6.04 9.43
CA VAL A 71 -4.84 -6.64 8.63
C VAL A 71 -4.70 -6.08 7.22
N PHE A 72 -3.93 -6.77 6.40
CA PHE A 72 -3.92 -6.50 4.98
C PHE A 72 -5.02 -7.32 4.37
N ALA A 73 -5.90 -6.72 3.57
CA ALA A 73 -6.86 -7.47 2.79
C ALA A 73 -6.09 -8.51 1.98
N GLU A 74 -6.08 -9.75 2.47
CA GLU A 74 -5.85 -10.91 1.62
C GLU A 74 -6.91 -10.75 0.56
N THR A 75 -6.50 -10.48 -0.68
CA THR A 75 -7.43 -10.55 -1.78
C THR A 75 -8.14 -11.88 -1.59
N SER A 76 -9.47 -11.87 -1.48
CA SER A 76 -10.33 -12.98 -1.04
C SER A 76 -10.25 -14.25 -1.91
N ASN A 77 -9.17 -14.40 -2.67
CA ASN A 77 -8.85 -15.43 -3.64
C ASN A 77 -7.72 -16.39 -3.19
N ASP A 78 -6.99 -16.12 -2.10
CA ASP A 78 -5.96 -17.07 -1.62
C ASP A 78 -6.58 -18.22 -0.80
N LEU A 79 -7.73 -17.99 -0.15
CA LEU A 79 -8.48 -19.01 0.60
C LEU A 79 -9.36 -19.92 -0.27
N LEU A 80 -9.41 -19.73 -1.59
CA LEU A 80 -10.22 -20.51 -2.54
C LEU A 80 -9.37 -21.45 -3.43
N ALA A 81 -8.07 -21.56 -3.15
CA ALA A 81 -7.13 -22.39 -3.92
C ALA A 81 -6.42 -23.46 -3.07
N ALA A 82 -7.00 -23.86 -1.93
CA ALA A 82 -6.52 -24.99 -1.12
C ALA A 82 -7.48 -26.18 -1.21
#